data_AF-A0A0B0I635-F1
#
_entry.id   AF-A0A0B0I635-F1
#
_cell.length_a   1.000
_cell.length_b   1.000
_cell.length_c   1.000
_cell.angle_alpha   90.00
_cell.angle_beta   90.00
_cell.angle_gamma   90.00
#
_symmetry.space_group_name_H-M   'P 1'
#
loop_
_entity.id
_entity.type
_entity.pdbx_description
1 polymer ?
#
loop_
_entity_poly.entity_id
_entity_poly.type
_entity_poly.pdbx_seq_one_letter_code
_entity_poly.pdbx_strand_id
1 'polypeptide(L)'
;MSNLREIVRRHVISETKQELSAENVDQDAMVQFLIKEGHIDKKVDSILDAFRDELEKDSPKSIKRKRNKFVYASLSILLTILIAYGVNEEYWVVVAIVALINIVIHAFFTFWSE
;
A
#
# COMPACT_ATOMS: atom_id res chain seq x y z
N MET A 1 -16.01 -7.59 11.04
CA MET A 1 -14.93 -8.44 10.49
C MET A 1 -15.10 -9.93 10.80
N SER A 2 -15.65 -10.34 11.95
CA SER A 2 -15.82 -11.76 12.32
C SER A 2 -16.64 -12.60 11.32
N ASN A 3 -17.74 -12.07 10.78
CA ASN A 3 -18.56 -12.80 9.80
C ASN A 3 -17.83 -13.09 8.47
N LEU A 4 -17.02 -12.15 7.96
CA LEU A 4 -16.34 -12.33 6.67
C LEU A 4 -15.23 -13.38 6.76
N ARG A 5 -14.44 -13.34 7.85
CA ARG A 5 -13.40 -14.32 8.14
C ARG A 5 -13.98 -15.73 8.24
N GLU A 6 -15.13 -15.87 8.90
CA GLU A 6 -15.78 -17.18 9.05
C GLU A 6 -16.33 -17.71 7.73
N ILE A 7 -16.88 -16.86 6.87
CA ILE A 7 -17.32 -17.23 5.52
C ILE A 7 -16.14 -17.72 4.68
N VAL A 8 -15.03 -16.95 4.65
CA VAL A 8 -13.81 -17.34 3.91
C VAL A 8 -13.22 -18.63 4.46
N ARG A 9 -13.21 -18.81 5.79
CA ARG A 9 -12.73 -20.04 6.42
C ARG A 9 -13.55 -21.26 6.01
N ARG A 10 -14.89 -21.16 6.01
CA ARG A 10 -15.77 -22.25 5.55
C ARG A 10 -15.55 -22.56 4.07
N HIS A 11 -15.32 -21.55 3.24
CA HIS A 11 -15.05 -21.72 1.82
C HIS A 11 -13.71 -22.43 1.58
N VAL A 12 -12.63 -21.98 2.22
CA VAL A 12 -11.30 -22.61 2.12
C VAL A 12 -11.35 -24.07 2.60
N ILE A 13 -12.05 -24.36 3.70
CA ILE A 13 -12.26 -25.73 4.17
C ILE A 13 -12.99 -26.58 3.13
N SER A 14 -14.02 -26.02 2.48
CA SER A 14 -14.77 -26.71 1.42
C SER A 14 -13.90 -27.02 0.20
N GLU A 15 -13.09 -26.08 -0.26
CA GLU A 15 -12.15 -26.29 -1.37
C GLU A 15 -11.09 -27.34 -1.02
N THR A 16 -10.50 -27.27 0.17
CA THR A 16 -9.50 -28.25 0.60
C THR A 16 -10.08 -29.66 0.70
N LYS A 17 -11.34 -29.82 1.16
CA LYS A 17 -12.02 -31.12 1.12
C LYS A 17 -12.23 -31.63 -0.31
N GLN A 18 -12.57 -30.74 -1.23
CA GLN A 18 -12.78 -31.08 -2.64
C GLN A 18 -11.47 -31.51 -3.33
N GLU A 19 -10.36 -30.84 -3.03
CA GLU A 19 -9.02 -31.22 -3.51
C GLU A 19 -8.59 -32.58 -2.95
N LEU A 20 -8.78 -32.82 -1.65
CA LEU A 20 -8.47 -34.10 -1.01
C LEU A 20 -9.38 -35.25 -1.48
N SER A 21 -10.60 -34.92 -1.92
CA SER A 21 -11.51 -35.89 -2.53
C SER A 21 -11.00 -36.46 -3.86
N ALA A 22 -10.09 -35.75 -4.54
CA ALA A 22 -9.43 -36.25 -5.73
C ALA A 22 -8.31 -37.26 -5.41
N GLU A 23 -7.77 -37.26 -4.19
CA GLU A 23 -6.60 -38.06 -3.78
C GLU A 23 -6.94 -39.31 -2.94
N ASN A 24 -8.21 -39.66 -2.71
CA ASN A 24 -8.64 -40.78 -1.85
C ASN A 24 -8.03 -40.75 -0.42
N VAL A 25 -7.81 -39.55 0.13
CA VAL A 25 -7.32 -39.37 1.51
C VAL A 25 -8.49 -39.20 2.47
N ASP A 26 -8.32 -39.60 3.73
CA ASP A 26 -9.28 -39.33 4.81
C ASP A 26 -9.40 -37.81 5.04
N GLN A 27 -10.44 -37.25 4.43
CA GLN A 27 -10.65 -35.81 4.27
C GLN A 27 -10.81 -35.10 5.62
N ASP A 28 -11.48 -35.74 6.58
CA ASP A 28 -11.80 -35.10 7.86
C ASP A 28 -10.58 -35.08 8.79
N ALA A 29 -9.76 -36.15 8.79
CA ALA A 29 -8.52 -36.19 9.56
C ALA A 29 -7.49 -35.18 9.04
N MET A 30 -7.32 -35.10 7.71
CA MET A 30 -6.34 -34.21 7.08
C MET A 30 -6.75 -32.72 7.22
N VAL A 31 -8.04 -32.40 7.08
CA VAL A 31 -8.52 -31.02 7.30
C VAL A 31 -8.36 -30.60 8.75
N GLN A 32 -8.66 -31.48 9.72
CA GLN A 32 -8.42 -31.16 11.13
C GLN A 32 -6.93 -30.95 11.43
N PHE A 33 -6.05 -31.73 10.79
CA PHE A 33 -4.61 -31.53 10.88
C PHE A 33 -4.19 -30.15 10.32
N LEU A 34 -4.66 -29.78 9.13
CA LEU A 34 -4.38 -28.48 8.51
C LEU A 34 -4.94 -27.28 9.29
N ILE A 35 -6.08 -27.44 9.96
CA ILE A 35 -6.62 -26.44 10.89
C ILE A 35 -5.73 -26.34 12.13
N LYS A 36 -5.31 -27.47 12.71
CA LYS A 36 -4.49 -27.51 13.93
C LYS A 36 -3.08 -26.95 13.73
N GLU A 37 -2.49 -27.17 12.55
CA GLU A 37 -1.21 -26.55 12.15
C GLU A 37 -1.35 -25.07 11.72
N GLY A 38 -2.58 -24.56 11.62
CA GLY A 38 -2.86 -23.16 11.27
C GLY A 38 -2.66 -22.84 9.78
N HIS A 39 -2.57 -23.84 8.90
CA HIS A 39 -2.45 -23.63 7.45
C HIS A 39 -3.73 -23.01 6.85
N ILE A 40 -4.90 -23.46 7.30
CA ILE A 40 -6.19 -22.89 6.89
C ILE A 40 -6.28 -21.42 7.32
N ASP A 41 -5.91 -21.11 8.56
CA ASP A 41 -6.02 -19.75 9.09
C ASP A 41 -5.02 -18.80 8.40
N LYS A 42 -3.80 -19.26 8.09
CA LYS A 42 -2.84 -18.51 7.25
C LYS A 42 -3.37 -18.23 5.84
N LYS A 43 -4.03 -19.22 5.21
CA LYS A 43 -4.61 -19.05 3.86
C LYS A 43 -5.80 -18.08 3.90
N VAL A 44 -6.64 -18.15 4.93
CA VAL A 44 -7.74 -17.21 5.17
C VAL A 44 -7.21 -15.79 5.39
N ASP A 45 -6.20 -15.62 6.23
CA ASP A 45 -5.62 -14.31 6.52
C ASP A 45 -4.95 -13.72 5.26
N SER A 46 -4.26 -14.53 4.45
CA SER A 46 -3.71 -14.11 3.13
C SER A 46 -4.79 -13.63 2.16
N ILE A 47 -5.93 -14.33 2.08
CA ILE A 47 -7.06 -13.92 1.22
C ILE A 47 -7.67 -12.60 1.73
N LEU A 48 -7.85 -12.48 3.05
CA LEU A 48 -8.39 -11.26 3.66
C LEU A 48 -7.44 -10.07 3.49
N ASP A 49 -6.13 -10.29 3.59
CA ASP A 49 -5.11 -9.28 3.35
C ASP A 49 -5.10 -8.86 1.88
N ALA A 50 -5.24 -9.79 0.93
CA ALA A 50 -5.37 -9.45 -0.49
C ALA A 50 -6.63 -8.62 -0.79
N PHE A 51 -7.78 -8.99 -0.20
CA PHE A 51 -9.01 -8.19 -0.32
C PHE A 51 -8.86 -6.81 0.31
N ARG A 52 -8.19 -6.74 1.46
CA ARG A 52 -7.91 -5.48 2.14
C ARG A 52 -6.98 -4.60 1.32
N ASP A 53 -5.92 -5.18 0.76
CA ASP A 53 -4.96 -4.48 -0.10
C ASP A 53 -5.63 -3.99 -1.38
N GLU A 54 -6.53 -4.77 -1.97
CA GLU A 54 -7.30 -4.36 -3.15
C GLU A 54 -8.28 -3.22 -2.82
N LEU A 55 -8.94 -3.28 -1.66
CA LEU A 55 -9.76 -2.18 -1.14
C LEU A 55 -8.93 -0.94 -0.77
N GLU A 56 -7.71 -1.12 -0.25
CA GLU A 56 -6.81 -0.02 0.12
C GLU A 56 -6.13 0.61 -1.12
N LYS A 57 -5.91 -0.18 -2.18
CA LYS A 57 -5.32 0.24 -3.46
C LYS A 57 -6.17 1.29 -4.16
N ASP A 58 -7.50 1.19 -4.06
CA ASP A 58 -8.46 2.19 -4.53
C ASP A 58 -8.94 3.13 -3.42
N SER A 59 -8.37 3.06 -2.21
CA SER A 59 -8.79 3.97 -1.16
C SER A 59 -8.45 5.42 -1.52
N PRO A 60 -9.34 6.37 -1.25
CA PRO A 60 -9.09 7.79 -1.53
C PRO A 60 -7.84 8.32 -0.80
N LYS A 61 -7.36 7.64 0.26
CA LYS A 61 -6.12 7.97 0.95
C LYS A 61 -4.88 7.60 0.14
N SER A 62 -4.83 6.42 -0.48
CA SER A 62 -3.67 5.98 -1.28
C SER A 62 -3.52 6.84 -2.55
N ILE A 63 -4.64 7.20 -3.19
CA ILE A 63 -4.70 8.09 -4.36
C ILE A 63 -4.24 9.50 -3.98
N LYS A 64 -4.74 10.07 -2.88
CA LYS A 64 -4.29 11.38 -2.37
C LYS A 64 -2.80 11.38 -2.06
N ARG A 65 -2.27 10.32 -1.43
CA ARG A 65 -0.84 10.21 -1.12
C ARG A 65 0.02 10.14 -2.38
N LYS A 66 -0.38 9.35 -3.39
CA LYS A 66 0.30 9.29 -4.70
C LYS A 66 0.29 10.65 -5.40
N ARG A 67 -0.86 11.33 -5.41
CA ARG A 67 -1.01 12.67 -6.00
C ARG A 67 -0.13 13.70 -5.29
N ASN A 68 -0.12 13.72 -3.96
CA ASN A 68 0.72 14.64 -3.19
C ASN A 68 2.21 14.40 -3.47
N LYS A 69 2.66 13.14 -3.52
CA LYS A 69 4.04 12.81 -3.90
C LYS A 69 4.39 13.29 -5.31
N PHE A 70 3.47 13.11 -6.26
CA PHE A 70 3.68 13.57 -7.63
C PHE A 70 3.78 15.10 -7.70
N VAL A 71 2.85 15.82 -7.05
CA VAL A 71 2.87 17.29 -6.98
C VAL A 71 4.18 17.79 -6.37
N TYR A 72 4.60 17.20 -5.25
CA TYR A 72 5.87 17.54 -4.61
C TYR A 72 7.08 17.32 -5.53
N ALA A 73 7.15 16.17 -6.20
CA ALA A 73 8.24 15.87 -7.13
C ALA A 73 8.28 16.87 -8.30
N SER A 74 7.12 17.17 -8.91
CA SER A 74 7.04 18.16 -9.99
C SER A 74 7.46 19.56 -9.52
N LEU A 75 7.02 19.98 -8.33
CA LEU A 75 7.33 21.30 -7.78
C LEU A 75 8.84 21.41 -7.45
N SER A 76 9.43 20.37 -6.89
CA SER A 76 10.87 20.31 -6.57
C SER A 76 11.73 20.40 -7.84
N ILE A 77 11.36 19.69 -8.91
CA ILE A 77 12.06 19.76 -10.20
C ILE A 77 12.00 21.18 -10.76
N LEU A 78 10.81 21.79 -10.79
CA LEU A 78 10.62 23.18 -11.27
C LEU A 78 11.45 24.20 -10.49
N LEU A 79 11.43 24.12 -9.15
CA LEU A 79 12.20 25.02 -8.29
C LEU A 79 13.70 24.85 -8.49
N THR A 80 14.17 23.62 -8.67
CA THR A 80 15.58 23.34 -8.94
C THR A 80 16.03 23.95 -10.27
N ILE A 81 15.20 23.86 -11.32
CA ILE A 81 15.46 24.49 -12.62
C ILE A 81 15.51 26.02 -12.47
N LEU A 82 14.57 26.61 -11.74
CA LEU A 82 14.54 28.06 -11.48
C LEU A 82 15.77 28.55 -10.70
N ILE A 83 16.23 27.76 -9.72
CA ILE A 83 17.48 28.05 -8.99
C ILE A 83 18.66 28.00 -9.95
N ALA A 84 18.78 26.94 -10.76
CA ALA A 84 19.88 26.81 -11.72
C ALA A 84 19.90 27.98 -12.73
N TYR A 85 18.74 28.37 -13.25
CA TYR A 85 18.61 29.52 -14.14
C TYR A 85 18.98 30.84 -13.43
N GLY A 86 18.50 31.06 -12.21
CA GLY A 86 18.80 32.27 -11.43
C GLY A 86 20.29 32.37 -11.07
N VAL A 87 20.96 31.25 -10.82
CA VAL A 87 22.42 31.21 -10.62
C VAL A 87 23.15 31.54 -11.92
N ASN A 88 22.69 31.04 -13.06
CA ASN A 88 23.28 31.33 -14.37
C ASN A 88 23.21 32.82 -14.75
N GLU A 89 22.09 33.48 -14.46
CA GLU A 89 21.87 34.91 -14.72
C GLU A 89 22.38 35.82 -13.56
N GLU A 90 23.08 35.27 -12.57
CA GLU A 90 23.58 35.97 -11.37
C GLU A 90 22.50 36.72 -10.55
N TYR A 91 21.25 36.30 -10.65
CA TYR A 91 20.14 36.85 -9.87
C TYR A 91 20.08 36.27 -8.45
N TRP A 92 21.12 36.54 -7.65
CA TRP A 92 21.30 35.99 -6.31
C TRP A 92 20.14 36.24 -5.35
N VAL A 93 19.47 37.40 -5.46
CA VAL A 93 18.27 37.72 -4.65
C VAL A 93 17.11 36.78 -5.01
N VAL A 94 16.90 36.50 -6.29
CA VAL A 94 15.86 35.58 -6.76
C VAL A 94 16.19 34.16 -6.32
N VAL A 95 17.45 33.74 -6.43
CA VAL A 95 17.92 32.42 -5.97
C VAL A 95 17.65 32.24 -4.47
N ALA A 96 17.95 33.25 -3.64
CA ALA A 96 17.70 33.20 -2.20
C ALA A 96 16.21 33.06 -1.87
N ILE A 97 15.34 33.81 -2.57
CA ILE A 97 13.89 33.73 -2.39
C ILE A 97 13.37 32.34 -2.80
N VAL A 98 13.78 31.83 -3.95
CA VAL A 98 13.35 30.52 -4.46
C VAL A 98 13.87 29.38 -3.58
N ALA A 99 15.09 29.47 -3.08
CA ALA A 99 15.64 28.51 -2.12
C ALA A 99 14.85 28.49 -0.81
N LEU A 100 14.46 29.66 -0.30
CA LEU A 100 13.64 29.77 0.91
C LEU A 100 12.24 29.18 0.70
N ILE A 101 11.62 29.43 -0.46
CA ILE A 101 10.36 28.79 -0.86
C ILE A 101 10.51 27.26 -0.92
N ASN A 102 11.62 26.76 -1.47
CA ASN A 102 11.89 25.33 -1.57
C ASN A 102 11.99 24.67 -0.18
N ILE A 103 12.66 25.32 0.78
CA ILE A 103 12.73 24.86 2.18
C ILE A 103 11.33 24.78 2.82
N VAL A 104 10.48 25.79 2.61
CA VAL A 104 9.12 25.80 3.15
C VAL A 104 8.27 24.67 2.58
N ILE A 105 8.38 24.41 1.28
CA ILE A 105 7.67 23.32 0.61
C ILE A 105 8.16 21.97 1.14
N HIS A 106 9.47 21.78 1.27
CA HIS A 106 10.04 20.57 1.88
C HIS A 106 9.51 20.36 3.31
N ALA A 107 9.56 21.39 4.16
CA ALA A 107 9.05 21.30 5.52
C ALA A 107 7.54 20.96 5.55
N PHE A 108 6.74 21.60 4.70
CA PHE A 108 5.31 21.30 4.62
C PHE A 108 5.04 19.85 4.23
N PHE A 109 5.70 19.34 3.18
CA PHE A 109 5.49 17.96 2.75
C PHE A 109 6.06 16.92 3.72
N THR A 110 7.14 17.22 4.43
CA THR A 110 7.71 16.33 5.46
C THR A 110 6.84 16.26 6.72
N PHE A 111 6.28 17.37 7.19
CA PHE A 111 5.55 17.39 8.46
C PHE A 111 4.02 17.24 8.31
N TRP A 112 3.43 17.60 7.17
CA TRP A 112 1.97 17.69 7.01
C TRP A 112 1.39 16.80 5.91
N SER A 113 2.20 16.18 5.04
CA SER A 113 1.72 15.34 3.93
C SER A 113 1.90 13.83 4.13
N GLU A 114 2.45 13.39 5.27
CA GLU A 114 2.43 11.96 5.66
C GLU A 114 1.06 11.53 6.19
#